data_AF-A0A560DIM6-F1
#
_entry.id   AF-A0A560DIM6-F1
#
_cell.length_a   1.000
_cell.length_b   1.000
_cell.length_c   1.000
_cell.angle_alpha   90.00
_cell.angle_beta   90.00
_cell.angle_gamma   90.00
#
_symmetry.space_group_name_H-M   'P 1'
#
loop_
_entity.id
_entity.type
_entity.pdbx_description
1 polymer ?
#
loop_
_entity_poly.entity_id
_entity_poly.type
_entity_poly.pdbx_seq_one_letter_code
_entity_poly.pdbx_strand_id
1 'polypeptide(L)' 'MDAYVRLKNRRGLDQLMMHRQRLAVDLKSRSGFDFSLPIDKIDEEIAIIEAGLSKLKAVNSTAL' A
#
# COMPACT_ATOMS: atom_id res chain seq x y z
N MET A 1 -10.67 5.06 0.22
CA MET A 1 -9.68 4.57 -0.77
C MET A 1 -9.85 5.21 -2.15
N ASP A 2 -11.07 5.50 -2.61
CA ASP A 2 -11.30 6.17 -3.91
C ASP A 2 -10.66 7.55 -4.05
N ALA A 3 -10.43 8.28 -2.95
CA ALA A 3 -9.81 9.61 -2.99
C ALA A 3 -8.40 9.61 -3.57
N TYR A 4 -7.56 8.61 -3.26
CA TYR A 4 -6.17 8.58 -3.71
C TYR A 4 -6.04 8.13 -5.18
N VAL A 5 -6.91 7.23 -5.65
CA VAL A 5 -6.97 6.81 -7.07
C VAL A 5 -7.55 7.92 -7.95
N ARG A 6 -8.59 8.63 -7.47
CA ARG A 6 -9.22 9.74 -8.21
C ARG A 6 -8.29 10.94 -8.46
N LEU A 7 -7.31 11.17 -7.59
CA LEU A 7 -6.40 12.31 -7.69
C LEU A 7 -5.18 12.07 -8.60
N LYS A 8 -5.06 10.92 -9.29
CA LYS A 8 -3.85 10.52 -10.03
C LYS A 8 -2.56 10.65 -9.21
N ASN A 9 -2.64 10.53 -7.88
CA ASN A 9 -1.52 10.81 -6.99
C ASN A 9 -0.61 9.58 -6.84
N ARG A 10 0.03 9.19 -7.95
CA ARG A 10 0.95 8.03 -8.01
C ARG A 10 2.06 8.13 -6.97
N ARG A 11 2.66 9.32 -6.85
CA ARG A 11 3.75 9.60 -5.90
C ARG A 11 3.30 9.48 -4.44
N GLY A 12 2.12 9.97 -4.10
CA GLY A 12 1.56 9.81 -2.76
C GLY A 12 1.29 8.35 -2.42
N LEU A 13 0.80 7.57 -3.38
CA LEU A 13 0.59 6.13 -3.20
C LEU A 13 1.92 5.35 -3.08
N ASP A 14 2.98 5.73 -3.82
CA ASP A 14 4.32 5.16 -3.64
C ASP A 14 4.87 5.41 -2.23
N GLN A 15 4.77 6.66 -1.74
CA GLN A 15 5.24 7.01 -0.41
C GLN A 15 4.48 6.25 0.68
N LEU A 16 3.16 6.11 0.52
CA LEU A 16 2.33 5.33 1.41
C LEU A 16 2.73 3.85 1.39
N MET A 17 2.95 3.27 0.20
CA MET A 17 3.41 1.89 0.04
C MET A 17 4.73 1.64 0.77
N MET A 18 5.73 2.49 0.55
CA MET A 18 7.03 2.39 1.22
C MET A 18 6.89 2.44 2.74
N HIS A 19 6.03 3.31 3.25
CA HIS A 19 5.78 3.41 4.68
C HIS A 19 5.15 2.13 5.24
N ARG A 20 4.13 1.58 4.55
CA ARG A 20 3.45 0.35 4.99
C ARG A 20 4.35 -0.87 4.95
N GLN A 21 5.17 -1.02 3.90
CA GLN A 21 6.14 -2.10 3.83
C GLN A 21 7.18 -2.05 4.97
N ARG A 22 7.70 -0.87 5.29
CA ARG A 22 8.64 -0.70 6.42
C ARG A 22 7.97 -1.08 7.74
N LEU A 23 6.74 -0.61 7.97
CA LEU A 23 6.01 -0.93 9.19
C LEU A 23 5.73 -2.44 9.34
N ALA A 24 5.39 -3.12 8.25
CA ALA A 24 5.20 -4.58 8.25
C ALA A 24 6.49 -5.31 8.64
N VAL A 25 7.63 -4.93 8.07
CA VAL A 25 8.94 -5.51 8.42
C VAL A 25 9.27 -5.25 9.89
N ASP A 26 9.08 -4.03 10.35
CA ASP A 26 9.36 -3.65 11.73
C ASP A 26 8.52 -4.47 12.72
N LEU A 27 7.21 -4.66 12.45
CA LEU A 27 6.34 -5.46 13.31
C LEU A 27 6.67 -6.95 13.26
N LYS A 28 6.96 -7.51 12.08
CA LYS A 28 7.38 -8.91 11.90
C LYS A 28 8.71 -9.21 12.62
N SER A 29 9.55 -8.20 12.85
CA SER A 29 10.81 -8.32 13.57
C SER A 29 10.69 -8.28 15.10
N ARG A 30 9.53 -7.86 15.64
CA ARG A 30 9.34 -7.73 17.09
C ARG A 30 8.91 -9.05 17.72
N SER A 31 9.52 -9.36 18.86
CA SER A 31 9.13 -10.48 19.72
C SER A 31 8.45 -9.99 21.00
N GLY A 32 7.68 -10.87 21.66
CA GLY A 32 7.10 -10.60 22.99
C GLY A 32 5.68 -10.03 22.97
N PHE A 33 5.07 -9.87 21.80
CA PHE A 33 3.65 -9.55 21.63
C PHE A 33 3.14 -10.18 20.33
N ASP A 34 1.87 -10.58 20.32
CA ASP A 34 1.24 -11.11 19.11
C ASP A 34 0.80 -9.97 18.19
N PHE A 35 1.61 -9.72 17.16
CA PHE A 35 1.33 -8.70 16.14
C PHE A 35 0.57 -9.25 14.92
N SER A 36 0.05 -10.48 14.95
CA SER A 36 -0.59 -11.10 13.78
C SER A 36 -1.74 -10.23 13.23
N LEU A 37 -2.62 -9.75 14.11
CA LEU A 37 -3.77 -8.93 13.71
C LEU A 37 -3.37 -7.56 13.09
N PRO A 38 -2.47 -6.77 13.71
CA PRO A 38 -1.92 -5.57 13.08
C PRO A 38 -1.19 -5.84 11.76
N ILE A 39 -0.44 -6.94 11.67
CA ILE A 39 0.28 -7.34 10.46
C ILE A 39 -0.71 -7.65 9.34
N ASP A 40 -1.74 -8.44 9.60
CA ASP A 40 -2.77 -8.79 8.62
C ASP A 40 -3.45 -7.53 8.05
N LYS A 41 -3.70 -6.54 8.91
CA LYS A 41 -4.28 -5.25 8.49
C LYS A 41 -3.34 -4.46 7.59
N ILE A 42 -2.05 -4.45 7.88
CA ILE A 42 -1.07 -3.77 7.02
C ILE A 42 -0.91 -4.50 5.69
N ASP A 43 -0.90 -5.83 5.70
CA ASP A 43 -0.81 -6.64 4.48
C ASP A 43 -2.07 -6.43 3.60
N GLU A 44 -3.27 -6.28 4.20
CA GLU A 44 -4.50 -5.89 3.50
C GLU A 44 -4.39 -4.47 2.87
N GLU A 45 -3.89 -3.50 3.62
CA GLU A 45 -3.67 -2.13 3.13
C GLU A 45 -2.68 -2.09 1.97
N ILE A 46 -1.59 -2.86 2.05
CA ILE A 46 -0.59 -3.02 0.99
C ILE A 46 -1.25 -3.53 -0.30
N ALA A 47 -2.03 -4.61 -0.22
CA ALA A 47 -2.70 -5.18 -1.39
C ALA A 47 -3.66 -4.18 -2.07
N ILE A 48 -4.37 -3.38 -1.27
CA ILE A 48 -5.25 -2.33 -1.78
C ILE A 48 -4.45 -1.23 -2.50
N ILE A 49 -3.32 -0.80 -1.93
CA ILE A 49 -2.45 0.21 -2.54
C ILE A 49 -1.87 -0.31 -3.86
N GLU A 50 -1.33 -1.53 -3.89
CA GLU A 50 -0.80 -2.17 -5.10
C GLU A 50 -1.84 -2.25 -6.23
N ALA A 51 -3.08 -2.62 -5.89
CA ALA A 51 -4.18 -2.63 -6.84
C ALA A 51 -4.47 -1.22 -7.39
N GLY A 52 -4.46 -0.20 -6.53
CA GLY A 52 -4.60 1.21 -6.93
C GLY A 52 -3.49 1.66 -7.88
N LEU A 53 -2.25 1.30 -7.58
CA LEU A 53 -1.08 1.62 -8.41
C LEU A 53 -1.13 0.95 -9.78
N SER A 54 -1.54 -0.32 -9.81
CA SER A 54 -1.70 -1.09 -11.05
C SER A 54 -2.76 -0.47 -11.96
N LYS A 55 -3.89 -0.02 -11.37
CA LYS A 55 -4.93 0.70 -12.11
C LYS A 55 -4.42 2.02 -12.70
N LEU A 56 -3.66 2.81 -11.94
CA LEU A 56 -3.07 4.05 -12.44
C LEU A 56 -2.09 3.80 -13.59
N LYS A 57 -1.26 2.74 -13.50
CA LYS A 57 -0.34 2.36 -14.57
C LYS A 57 -1.11 2.01 -15.85
N ALA A 58 -2.16 1.19 -15.75
CA ALA A 58 -2.97 0.80 -16.89
C ALA A 58 -3.64 2.01 -17.57
N VAL A 59 -4.23 2.92 -16.79
CA VAL A 59 -4.87 4.15 -17.31
C VAL A 59 -3.87 5.03 -18.07
N ASN A 60 -2.65 5.17 -17.55
CA ASN A 60 -1.60 5.94 -18.21
C ASN A 60 -1.10 5.27 -19.50
N SER A 61 -1.12 3.94 -19.59
CA SER A 61 -0.71 3.19 -20.80
C SER A 61 -1.75 3.21 -21.91
N THR A 62 -3.05 3.33 -21.59
CA THR A 62 -4.13 3.42 -22.59
C THR A 62 -4.38 4.84 -23.12
N ALA A 63 -3.70 5.85 -22.57
CA ALA A 63 -3.86 7.26 -22.94
C ALA A 63 -2.83 7.74 -23.99
N LEU A 64 -2.09 6.81 -24.62
CA LEU A 64 -1.13 7.01 -25.71
C LEU A 64 -1.67 6.31 -26.97
#